data_AF-A0AAU5WA50-F1
#
_entry.id   AF-A0AAU5WA50-F1
#
_cell.length_a   1.000
_cell.length_b   1.000
_cell.length_c   1.000
_cell.angle_alpha   90.00
_cell.angle_beta   90.00
_cell.angle_gamma   90.00
#
_symmetry.space_group_name_H-M   'P 1'
#
loop_
_entity.id
_entity.type
_entity.pdbx_description
1 polymer ?
#
loop_
_entity_poly.entity_id
_entity_poly.type
_entity_poly.pdbx_seq_one_letter_code
_entity_poly.pdbx_strand_id
1 'polypeptide(L)'
;MLPPPAPATFHRTAPPPPPTANPPAQRACLRPAGLQAHELAGLDTLAAIESGRRIAVLGEMLELGDDSKAERRAIGEHAAPRADAVIAVGDAAQSIADGAGERAVSLNDDKAAADWLRGHLAAGDVVLVKASRAARLDEIAAALT
;
A
#
# COMPACT_ATOMS: atom_id res chain seq x y z
N MET A 1 6.13 -73.43 36.44
CA MET A 1 7.15 -72.35 36.47
C MET A 1 7.46 -71.98 35.03
N LEU A 2 6.74 -71.02 34.46
CA LEU A 2 6.93 -70.55 33.09
C LEU A 2 7.87 -69.33 33.08
N PRO A 3 8.73 -69.16 32.06
CA PRO A 3 9.66 -68.03 31.97
C PRO A 3 8.91 -66.70 31.79
N PRO A 4 9.45 -65.58 32.30
CA PRO A 4 8.81 -64.27 32.15
C PRO A 4 8.82 -63.82 30.68
N PRO A 5 7.75 -63.17 30.20
CA PRO A 5 7.71 -62.65 28.83
C PRO A 5 8.71 -61.50 28.62
N ALA A 6 9.36 -61.50 27.46
CA ALA A 6 10.34 -60.50 27.03
C ALA A 6 9.73 -59.08 26.93
N PRO A 7 10.53 -58.01 27.15
CA PRO A 7 10.02 -56.65 27.11
C PRO A 7 9.63 -56.25 25.68
N ALA A 8 8.41 -55.73 25.54
CA ALA A 8 7.90 -55.23 24.27
C ALA A 8 8.62 -53.94 23.84
N THR A 9 9.30 -53.99 22.70
CA THR A 9 9.89 -52.83 22.02
C THR A 9 8.77 -51.93 21.50
N PHE A 10 8.44 -50.86 22.23
CA PHE A 10 7.55 -49.83 21.71
C PHE A 10 8.35 -48.90 20.78
N HIS A 11 8.16 -49.08 19.47
CA HIS A 11 8.53 -48.06 18.49
C HIS A 11 7.74 -46.79 18.79
N ARG A 12 8.45 -45.75 19.23
CA ARG A 12 7.87 -44.43 19.48
C ARG A 12 7.55 -43.79 18.13
N THR A 13 6.32 -43.98 17.64
CA THR A 13 5.78 -43.18 16.53
C THR A 13 5.82 -41.72 16.96
N ALA A 14 6.39 -40.85 16.13
CA ALA A 14 6.35 -39.41 16.35
C ALA A 14 4.89 -38.95 16.48
N PRO A 15 4.59 -37.99 17.37
CA PRO A 15 3.24 -37.43 17.44
C PRO A 15 2.85 -36.84 16.08
N PRO A 16 1.57 -36.92 15.68
CA PRO A 16 1.11 -36.19 14.49
C PRO A 16 1.43 -34.70 14.68
N PRO A 17 1.76 -33.97 13.60
CA PRO A 17 1.92 -32.52 13.70
C PRO A 17 0.66 -31.93 14.35
N PRO A 18 0.79 -30.89 15.19
CA PRO A 18 -0.39 -30.22 15.74
C PRO A 18 -1.31 -29.84 14.57
N PRO A 19 -2.65 -29.82 14.75
CA PRO A 19 -3.53 -29.27 13.74
C PRO A 19 -2.99 -27.89 13.42
N THR A 20 -2.55 -27.68 12.18
CA THR A 20 -2.23 -26.35 11.69
C THR A 20 -3.50 -25.55 11.87
N ALA A 21 -3.49 -24.68 12.86
CA ALA A 21 -4.56 -23.76 13.12
C ALA A 21 -4.82 -23.00 11.82
N ASN A 22 -5.93 -23.31 11.17
CA ASN A 22 -6.48 -22.47 10.11
C ASN A 22 -7.09 -21.21 10.78
N PRO A 23 -7.26 -20.09 10.07
CA PRO A 23 -6.35 -18.94 10.02
C PRO A 23 -6.96 -17.70 10.71
N PRO A 24 -6.19 -16.63 11.02
CA PRO A 24 -6.77 -15.30 11.11
C PRO A 24 -6.64 -14.61 9.75
N ALA A 25 -7.80 -14.24 9.22
CA ALA A 25 -8.00 -13.22 8.20
C ALA A 25 -7.91 -13.63 6.71
N GLN A 26 -8.81 -14.52 6.27
CA GLN A 26 -9.77 -14.04 5.26
C GLN A 26 -10.67 -13.00 5.96
N ARG A 27 -10.10 -11.84 6.32
CA ARG A 27 -10.93 -10.66 6.51
C ARG A 27 -11.37 -10.39 5.10
N ALA A 28 -12.61 -10.77 4.79
CA ALA A 28 -13.31 -10.17 3.69
C ALA A 28 -12.92 -8.69 3.70
N CYS A 29 -12.11 -8.28 2.73
CA CYS A 29 -11.89 -6.87 2.45
C CYS A 29 -13.26 -6.40 1.98
N LEU A 30 -14.14 -6.14 2.94
CA LEU A 30 -15.24 -5.22 2.79
C LEU A 30 -14.53 -3.90 2.48
N ARG A 31 -14.22 -3.71 1.19
CA ARG A 31 -13.89 -2.41 0.64
C ARG A 31 -15.01 -1.50 1.13
N PRO A 32 -14.71 -0.38 1.80
CA PRO A 32 -15.73 0.61 2.11
C PRO A 32 -16.48 0.87 0.81
N ALA A 33 -17.80 0.69 0.81
CA ALA A 33 -18.61 0.94 -0.38
C ALA A 33 -18.40 2.42 -0.76
N GLY A 34 -17.65 2.67 -1.83
CA GLY A 34 -17.21 4.01 -2.21
C GLY A 34 -15.74 4.14 -2.65
N LEU A 35 -14.84 3.29 -2.15
CA LEU A 35 -13.44 3.34 -2.62
C LEU A 35 -13.32 2.77 -4.03
N GLN A 36 -12.94 3.64 -4.97
CA GLN A 36 -12.63 3.25 -6.34
C GLN A 36 -11.52 2.18 -6.33
N ALA A 37 -11.81 1.04 -6.95
CA ALA A 37 -10.99 -0.17 -6.85
C ALA A 37 -9.63 -0.04 -7.53
N HIS A 38 -9.48 0.96 -8.40
CA HIS A 38 -8.31 1.12 -9.26
C HIS A 38 -7.13 1.77 -8.51
N GLU A 39 -7.42 2.62 -7.54
CA GLU A 39 -6.46 3.37 -6.72
C GLU A 39 -5.75 2.43 -5.76
N LEU A 40 -6.53 1.57 -5.11
CA LEU A 40 -6.02 0.55 -4.20
C LEU A 40 -5.14 -0.46 -4.96
N ALA A 41 -5.57 -0.89 -6.15
CA ALA A 41 -4.80 -1.81 -6.97
C ALA A 41 -3.44 -1.22 -7.42
N GLY A 42 -3.38 0.07 -7.73
CA GLY A 42 -2.12 0.74 -8.04
C GLY A 42 -1.17 0.77 -6.85
N LEU A 43 -1.68 1.10 -5.66
CA LEU A 43 -0.90 1.11 -4.41
C LEU A 43 -0.43 -0.30 -4.01
N ASP A 44 -1.26 -1.32 -4.18
CA ASP A 44 -0.88 -2.71 -3.93
C ASP A 44 0.21 -3.17 -4.93
N THR A 45 0.14 -2.71 -6.18
CA THR A 45 1.20 -2.96 -7.18
C THR A 45 2.50 -2.28 -6.77
N LEU A 46 2.45 -1.02 -6.34
CA LEU A 46 3.62 -0.30 -5.83
C LEU A 46 4.25 -1.02 -4.64
N ALA A 47 3.43 -1.55 -3.74
CA ALA A 47 3.89 -2.27 -2.56
C ALA A 47 4.62 -3.59 -2.90
N ALA A 48 4.28 -4.21 -4.04
CA ALA A 48 4.88 -5.47 -4.49
C ALA A 48 6.26 -5.29 -5.16
N ILE A 49 6.69 -4.06 -5.44
CA ILE A 49 7.99 -3.78 -6.04
C ILE A 49 9.05 -3.76 -4.93
N GLU A 50 9.87 -4.81 -4.87
CA GLU A 50 11.00 -4.91 -3.95
C GLU A 50 12.24 -4.18 -4.50
N SER A 51 12.12 -2.86 -4.72
CA SER A 51 13.23 -2.03 -5.15
C SER A 51 13.09 -0.59 -4.68
N GLY A 52 14.19 -0.06 -4.12
CA GLY A 52 14.34 1.33 -3.69
C GLY A 52 13.25 1.85 -2.75
N ARG A 53 13.12 3.18 -2.68
CA ARG A 53 12.03 3.82 -1.95
C ARG A 53 10.80 3.93 -2.85
N ARG A 54 9.63 3.69 -2.28
CA ARG A 54 8.34 3.77 -2.99
C ARG A 54 7.69 5.11 -2.70
N ILE A 55 7.35 5.86 -3.75
CA ILE A 55 6.74 7.19 -3.64
C ILE A 55 5.40 7.14 -4.37
N ALA A 56 4.32 7.51 -3.69
CA ALA A 56 2.99 7.62 -4.29
C ALA A 56 2.61 9.09 -4.45
N VAL A 57 2.35 9.54 -5.69
CA VAL A 57 1.89 10.89 -6.01
C VAL A 57 0.41 10.83 -6.34
N LEU A 58 -0.42 11.38 -5.45
CA LEU A 58 -1.87 11.29 -5.46
C LEU A 58 -2.48 12.69 -5.58
N GLY A 59 -3.13 12.97 -6.71
CA GLY A 59 -3.77 14.27 -6.99
C GLY A 59 -5.28 14.28 -6.75
N GLU A 60 -5.90 15.44 -7.02
CA GLU A 60 -7.35 15.63 -6.90
C GLU A 60 -8.15 14.62 -7.75
N MET A 61 -9.05 13.91 -7.09
CA MET A 61 -10.01 12.99 -7.70
C MET A 61 -11.35 13.73 -7.79
N LEU A 62 -11.63 14.33 -8.95
CA LEU A 62 -12.82 15.16 -9.17
C LEU A 62 -14.15 14.38 -9.17
N GLU A 63 -14.08 13.05 -9.28
CA GLU A 63 -15.25 12.16 -9.46
C GLU A 63 -16.08 11.89 -8.19
N LEU A 64 -15.66 12.37 -7.02
CA LEU A 64 -16.26 11.93 -5.74
C LEU A 64 -17.12 12.99 -5.01
N GLY A 65 -17.28 14.21 -5.53
CA GLY A 65 -18.15 15.23 -4.91
C GLY A 65 -17.75 15.62 -3.47
N ASP A 66 -18.61 16.36 -2.76
CA ASP A 66 -18.33 16.83 -1.38
C ASP A 66 -18.28 15.70 -0.32
N ASP A 67 -18.91 14.55 -0.58
CA ASP A 67 -18.89 13.37 0.30
C ASP A 67 -17.58 12.55 0.25
N SER A 68 -16.65 12.93 -0.63
CA SER A 68 -15.39 12.22 -0.92
C SER A 68 -14.27 12.32 0.10
N LYS A 69 -14.42 13.10 1.17
CA LYS A 69 -13.33 13.32 2.14
C LYS A 69 -12.95 12.04 2.86
N ALA A 70 -13.93 11.24 3.27
CA ALA A 70 -13.69 9.97 3.96
C ALA A 70 -12.99 8.95 3.05
N GLU A 71 -13.35 8.92 1.77
CA GLU A 71 -12.74 8.03 0.78
C GLU A 71 -11.30 8.43 0.47
N ARG A 72 -11.05 9.73 0.24
CA ARG A 72 -9.70 10.29 0.07
C ARG A 72 -8.81 9.99 1.28
N ARG A 73 -9.35 10.14 2.49
CA ARG A 73 -8.64 9.77 3.72
C ARG A 73 -8.30 8.28 3.77
N ALA A 74 -9.25 7.41 3.48
CA ALA A 74 -9.02 5.97 3.44
C ALA A 74 -7.98 5.55 2.37
N ILE A 75 -7.90 6.28 1.24
CA ILE A 75 -6.81 6.09 0.26
C ILE A 75 -5.46 6.43 0.89
N GLY A 76 -5.37 7.55 1.61
CA GLY A 76 -4.16 7.93 2.35
C GLY A 76 -3.74 6.89 3.39
N GLU A 77 -4.70 6.41 4.18
CA GLU A 77 -4.49 5.36 5.20
C GLU A 77 -4.01 4.06 4.55
N HIS A 78 -4.51 3.72 3.35
CA HIS A 78 -4.06 2.54 2.59
C HIS A 78 -2.66 2.73 2.00
N ALA A 79 -2.30 3.95 1.60
CA ALA A 79 -1.01 4.27 1.01
C ALA A 79 0.14 4.31 2.04
N ALA A 80 -0.10 4.80 3.26
CA ALA A 80 0.92 4.96 4.30
C ALA A 80 1.79 3.71 4.58
N PRO A 81 1.26 2.48 4.70
CA PRO A 81 2.09 1.29 4.91
C PRO A 81 2.75 0.76 3.61
N ARG A 82 2.39 1.30 2.44
CA ARG A 82 2.77 0.80 1.11
C ARG A 82 3.78 1.67 0.39
N ALA A 83 3.86 2.94 0.78
CA ALA A 83 4.80 3.91 0.24
C ALA A 83 5.67 4.48 1.37
N ASP A 84 6.93 4.78 1.03
CA ASP A 84 7.86 5.46 1.90
C ASP A 84 7.53 6.95 2.01
N ALA A 85 6.93 7.53 0.97
CA ALA A 85 6.34 8.87 0.95
C ALA A 85 5.04 8.92 0.11
N VAL A 86 4.06 9.70 0.57
CA VAL A 86 2.78 9.96 -0.11
C VAL A 86 2.66 11.45 -0.40
N ILE A 87 2.84 11.84 -1.67
CA ILE A 87 2.69 13.22 -2.12
C ILE A 87 1.22 13.47 -2.46
N ALA A 88 0.55 14.30 -1.67
CA ALA A 88 -0.80 14.76 -1.93
C ALA A 88 -0.75 16.09 -2.68
N VAL A 89 -1.33 16.15 -3.88
CA VAL A 89 -1.24 17.34 -4.77
C VAL A 89 -2.60 18.04 -4.92
N GLY A 90 -2.64 19.31 -4.54
CA GLY A 90 -3.82 20.18 -4.60
C GLY A 90 -4.59 20.24 -3.28
N ASP A 91 -5.38 21.30 -3.09
CA ASP A 91 -6.18 21.51 -1.88
C ASP A 91 -7.16 20.36 -1.63
N ALA A 92 -7.72 19.79 -2.69
CA ALA A 92 -8.61 18.65 -2.57
C ALA A 92 -7.86 17.34 -2.19
N ALA A 93 -6.53 17.27 -2.26
CA ALA A 93 -5.79 16.10 -1.81
C ALA A 93 -5.47 16.13 -0.31
N GLN A 94 -5.83 17.21 0.42
CA GLN A 94 -5.48 17.33 1.84
C GLN A 94 -6.03 16.18 2.70
N SER A 95 -7.24 15.68 2.42
CA SER A 95 -7.77 14.52 3.15
C SER A 95 -6.95 13.23 2.91
N ILE A 96 -6.28 13.10 1.76
CA ILE A 96 -5.33 12.00 1.51
C ILE A 96 -4.11 12.17 2.40
N ALA A 97 -3.57 13.37 2.51
CA ALA A 97 -2.45 13.67 3.40
C ALA A 97 -2.81 13.36 4.86
N ASP A 98 -4.01 13.78 5.31
CA ASP A 98 -4.49 13.49 6.67
C ASP A 98 -4.56 11.99 6.95
N GLY A 99 -4.96 11.18 5.95
CA GLY A 99 -4.98 9.72 6.07
C GLY A 99 -3.59 9.08 6.04
N ALA A 100 -2.67 9.64 5.26
CA ALA A 100 -1.29 9.13 5.16
C ALA A 100 -0.41 9.52 6.36
N GLY A 101 -0.81 10.53 7.14
CA GLY A 101 -0.15 10.93 8.38
C GLY A 101 1.29 11.39 8.16
N GLU A 102 2.23 10.84 8.93
CA GLU A 102 3.66 11.23 8.88
C GLU A 102 4.34 10.91 7.54
N ARG A 103 3.72 10.06 6.71
CA ARG A 103 4.21 9.74 5.36
C ARG A 103 3.80 10.79 4.32
N ALA A 104 2.93 11.72 4.69
CA ALA A 104 2.36 12.68 3.76
C ALA A 104 3.29 13.86 3.47
N VAL A 105 3.30 14.29 2.21
CA VAL A 105 3.84 15.57 1.75
C VAL A 105 2.74 16.29 0.97
N SER A 106 2.14 17.33 1.54
CA SER A 106 1.14 18.15 0.84
C SER A 106 1.84 19.18 -0.05
N LEU A 107 1.45 19.23 -1.32
CA LEU A 107 1.94 20.19 -2.31
C LEU A 107 0.77 20.84 -3.03
N ASN A 108 0.90 22.14 -3.31
CA ASN A 108 -0.23 22.94 -3.79
C ASN A 108 -0.63 22.63 -5.24
N ASP A 109 0.33 22.24 -6.08
CA ASP A 109 0.10 22.04 -7.51
C ASP A 109 1.10 21.06 -8.15
N ASP A 110 0.83 20.70 -9.40
CA ASP A 110 1.66 19.79 -10.20
C ASP A 110 3.12 20.28 -10.33
N LYS A 111 3.34 21.60 -10.36
CA LYS A 111 4.69 22.17 -10.47
C LYS A 111 5.47 21.96 -9.18
N ALA A 112 4.85 22.20 -8.02
CA ALA A 112 5.46 21.93 -6.73
C ALA A 112 5.79 20.44 -6.58
N ALA A 113 4.91 19.55 -7.04
CA ALA A 113 5.16 18.11 -7.10
C ALA A 113 6.38 17.77 -7.99
N ALA A 114 6.47 18.36 -9.19
CA ALA A 114 7.61 18.18 -10.07
C ALA A 114 8.93 18.61 -9.42
N ASP A 115 8.95 19.80 -8.82
CA ASP A 115 10.14 20.38 -8.21
C ASP A 115 10.58 19.56 -6.99
N TRP A 116 9.63 19.07 -6.19
CA TRP A 116 9.92 18.15 -5.09
C TRP A 116 10.53 16.83 -5.60
N LEU A 117 9.92 16.20 -6.61
CA LEU A 117 10.41 14.94 -7.18
C LEU A 117 11.83 15.09 -7.73
N ARG A 118 12.13 16.17 -8.48
CA ARG A 118 13.49 16.43 -8.98
C ARG A 118 14.53 16.57 -7.87
N GLY A 119 14.15 17.13 -6.71
CA GLY A 119 15.06 17.33 -5.59
C GLY A 119 15.23 16.10 -4.67
N HIS A 120 14.31 15.15 -4.73
CA HIS A 120 14.24 14.06 -3.74
C HIS A 120 14.38 12.67 -4.34
N LEU A 121 14.18 12.49 -5.65
CA LEU A 121 14.33 11.19 -6.30
C LEU A 121 15.80 10.79 -6.40
N ALA A 122 16.05 9.52 -6.13
CA ALA A 122 17.33 8.86 -6.28
C ALA A 122 17.21 7.68 -7.24
N ALA A 123 18.34 7.23 -7.78
CA ALA A 123 18.39 6.04 -8.60
C ALA A 123 17.84 4.83 -7.84
N GLY A 124 16.92 4.10 -8.47
CA GLY A 124 16.26 2.93 -7.89
C GLY A 124 14.95 3.23 -7.16
N ASP A 125 14.58 4.50 -6.96
CA ASP A 125 13.26 4.84 -6.44
C ASP A 125 12.15 4.48 -7.43
N VAL A 126 10.99 4.14 -6.89
CA VAL A 126 9.80 3.75 -7.66
C VAL A 126 8.70 4.76 -7.38
N VAL A 127 8.18 5.38 -8.43
CA VAL A 127 7.13 6.41 -8.32
C VAL A 127 5.84 5.90 -8.95
N LEU A 128 4.77 5.84 -8.17
CA LEU A 128 3.41 5.70 -8.67
C LEU A 128 2.80 7.09 -8.80
N VAL A 129 2.26 7.41 -9.96
CA VAL A 129 1.53 8.65 -10.20
C VAL A 129 0.06 8.33 -10.46
N LYS A 130 -0.85 8.95 -9.70
CA LYS A 130 -2.29 8.85 -9.90
C LYS A 130 -2.96 10.22 -9.69
N ALA A 131 -3.40 10.86 -10.77
CA ALA A 131 -4.13 12.12 -10.73
C ALA A 131 -5.11 12.21 -11.91
N SER A 132 -6.22 12.95 -11.74
CA SER A 132 -7.20 13.19 -12.82
C SER A 132 -6.62 13.96 -14.02
N ARG A 133 -5.55 14.73 -13.79
CA ARG A 133 -4.79 15.48 -14.82
C ARG A 133 -3.44 14.81 -15.12
N ALA A 134 -3.46 13.48 -15.35
CA ALA A 134 -2.27 12.65 -15.56
C ALA A 134 -1.26 13.23 -16.59
N ALA A 135 -1.74 13.93 -17.63
CA ALA A 135 -0.91 14.50 -18.68
C ALA A 135 0.23 15.42 -18.20
N ARG A 136 0.06 16.17 -17.11
CA ARG A 136 1.14 17.04 -16.57
C ARG A 136 2.14 16.31 -15.69
N LEU A 137 1.79 15.13 -15.18
CA LEU A 137 2.70 14.28 -14.43
C LEU A 137 3.44 13.26 -15.32
N ASP A 138 2.87 12.88 -16.46
CA ASP A 138 3.61 12.20 -17.54
C ASP A 138 4.79 13.06 -18.03
N GLU A 139 4.61 14.37 -18.17
CA GLU A 139 5.71 15.31 -18.46
C GLU A 139 6.79 15.31 -17.35
N ILE A 140 6.39 15.08 -16.10
CA ILE A 140 7.31 15.00 -14.95
C ILE A 140 8.09 13.67 -15.01
N ALA A 141 7.42 12.54 -15.25
CA ALA A 141 8.08 11.26 -15.44
C ALA A 141 9.06 11.29 -16.63
N ALA A 142 8.66 11.89 -17.76
CA ALA A 142 9.51 12.06 -18.93
C ALA A 142 10.73 12.97 -18.68
N ALA A 143 10.63 13.96 -17.79
CA ALA A 143 11.75 14.83 -17.42
C ALA A 143 12.74 14.22 -16.41
N LEU A 144 12.44 13.02 -15.89
CA LEU A 144 13.27 12.28 -14.92
C LEU A 144 14.05 11.12 -15.57
N THR A 145 13.91 10.92 -16.88
CA THR A 145 14.63 9.91 -17.68
C THR A 145 15.71 10.58 -18.51
#